data_AF-A0A2E4TAW4-F1
#
_entry.id   AF-A0A2E4TAW4-F1
#
_cell.length_a   1.000
_cell.length_b   1.000
_cell.length_c   1.000
_cell.angle_alpha   90.00
_cell.angle_beta   90.00
_cell.angle_gamma   90.00
#
_symmetry.space_group_name_H-M   'P 1'
#
loop_
_entity.id
_entity.type
_entity.pdbx_description
1 polymer ?
#
loop_
_entity_poly.entity_id
_entity_poly.type
_entity_poly.pdbx_seq_one_letter_code
_entity_poly.pdbx_strand_id
1 'polypeptide(L)'
;MNYNDVHAVEGQLAELKQEVLRYKDHPALLMWGIGNELDLKYTNTRVWDAVEELAKFIHEADPNHPTSTVLAGIDPAKIHMVRTRCPNIDVLGVNAYGSIEKLPLNIRRYGWNKPYIVTEWGVNGPFEAPTTSWGAKKEPPGGAKASTRLRRYESIIAADSSMCLGSYCFLWGQKQESTATWHGLFLSDGSATDGVDAMHKAWSGEWPIWRAPSIRNIRMNDRRWNVDHIVEPDSEVQVDVDLNAFEGEVQWQCALFPESQTKKMGGDRQESLEEIPTDFSFVNPGAVVFKTPKNPGAYRVFVKACRDGNNCSSANVPFLVRK
;
A
#
# COMPACT_ATOMS: atom_id res chain seq x y z
N MET A 1 6.68 10.19 -22.38
CA MET A 1 6.80 11.35 -23.28
C MET A 1 8.25 11.53 -23.69
N ASN A 2 8.52 11.97 -24.92
CA ASN A 2 9.87 12.30 -25.34
C ASN A 2 10.17 13.76 -24.99
N TYR A 3 10.88 14.02 -23.88
CA TYR A 3 11.27 15.38 -23.47
C TYR A 3 12.34 16.05 -24.35
N ASN A 4 12.69 15.45 -25.49
CA ASN A 4 13.46 16.13 -26.55
C ASN A 4 12.54 16.79 -27.60
N ASP A 5 11.25 16.46 -27.61
CA ASP A 5 10.27 17.10 -28.49
C ASP A 5 9.80 18.41 -27.83
N VAL A 6 10.41 19.51 -28.26
CA VAL A 6 10.19 20.84 -27.66
C VAL A 6 8.74 21.27 -27.79
N HIS A 7 8.11 21.07 -28.95
CA HIS A 7 6.72 21.47 -29.17
C HIS A 7 5.74 20.67 -28.30
N ALA A 8 5.97 19.37 -28.15
CA ALA A 8 5.15 18.55 -27.26
C ALA A 8 5.29 19.01 -25.80
N VAL A 9 6.51 19.33 -25.35
CA VAL A 9 6.78 19.82 -23.98
C VAL A 9 6.15 21.19 -23.76
N GLU A 10 6.30 22.12 -24.69
CA GLU A 10 5.68 23.46 -24.63
C GLU A 10 4.15 23.38 -24.56
N GLY A 11 3.55 22.52 -25.38
CA GLY A 11 2.10 22.29 -25.37
C GLY A 11 1.62 21.77 -24.00
N GLN A 12 2.29 20.74 -23.47
CA GLN A 12 1.96 20.20 -22.15
C GLN A 12 2.13 21.26 -21.04
N LEU A 13 3.23 22.03 -21.06
CA LEU A 13 3.46 23.08 -20.07
C LEU A 13 2.42 24.19 -20.17
N ALA A 14 1.99 24.58 -21.37
CA ALA A 14 0.94 25.57 -21.55
C ALA A 14 -0.39 25.10 -20.94
N GLU A 15 -0.77 23.84 -21.14
CA GLU A 15 -1.96 23.24 -20.52
C GLU A 15 -1.86 23.23 -18.98
N LEU A 16 -0.73 22.76 -18.44
CA LEU A 16 -0.51 22.72 -16.99
C LEU A 16 -0.53 24.12 -16.35
N LYS A 17 0.03 25.12 -17.02
CA LYS A 17 0.00 26.53 -16.56
C LYS A 17 -1.44 27.06 -16.48
N GLN A 18 -2.34 26.65 -17.37
CA GLN A 18 -3.76 27.04 -17.27
C GLN A 18 -4.46 26.41 -16.06
N GLU A 19 -4.16 25.15 -15.74
CA GLU A 19 -4.70 24.50 -14.53
C GLU A 19 -4.22 25.20 -13.25
N VAL A 20 -2.95 25.64 -13.22
CA VAL A 20 -2.42 26.46 -12.11
C VAL A 20 -3.21 27.76 -11.96
N LEU A 21 -3.34 28.53 -13.04
CA LEU A 21 -4.09 29.80 -13.02
C LEU A 21 -5.55 29.62 -12.61
N ARG A 22 -6.15 28.47 -12.93
CA ARG A 22 -7.52 28.15 -12.60
C ARG A 22 -7.73 27.88 -11.11
N TYR A 23 -6.82 27.18 -10.44
CA TYR A 23 -7.03 26.73 -9.05
C TYR A 23 -6.16 27.41 -8.00
N LYS A 24 -5.21 28.28 -8.39
CA LYS A 24 -4.30 28.96 -7.46
C LYS A 24 -4.95 29.68 -6.27
N ASP A 25 -6.19 30.14 -6.42
CA ASP A 25 -6.92 30.85 -5.36
C ASP A 25 -7.93 29.95 -4.62
N HIS A 26 -7.93 28.64 -4.89
CA HIS A 26 -8.88 27.71 -4.28
C HIS A 26 -8.50 27.42 -2.81
N PRO A 27 -9.38 27.69 -1.83
CA PRO A 27 -9.02 27.62 -0.41
C PRO A 27 -8.70 26.21 0.11
N ALA A 28 -9.07 25.16 -0.63
CA ALA A 28 -8.74 23.78 -0.29
C ALA A 28 -7.42 23.28 -0.92
N LEU A 29 -6.79 24.09 -1.78
CA LEU A 29 -5.48 23.76 -2.33
C LEU A 29 -4.43 23.90 -1.22
N LEU A 30 -3.57 22.91 -1.07
CA LEU A 30 -2.50 22.93 -0.09
C LEU A 30 -1.13 23.13 -0.75
N MET A 31 -0.89 22.43 -1.85
CA MET A 31 0.42 22.32 -2.50
C MET A 31 0.24 21.77 -3.92
N TRP A 32 1.13 22.16 -4.83
CA TRP A 32 1.19 21.63 -6.19
C TRP A 32 2.12 20.42 -6.29
N GLY A 33 1.61 19.28 -6.77
CA GLY A 33 2.40 18.09 -7.09
C GLY A 33 2.77 18.03 -8.56
N ILE A 34 4.01 18.35 -8.91
CA ILE A 34 4.52 18.34 -10.28
C ILE A 34 5.05 16.95 -10.61
N GLY A 35 4.15 16.13 -11.15
CA GLY A 35 4.43 14.77 -11.57
C GLY A 35 4.59 13.76 -10.44
N ASN A 36 4.44 12.48 -10.78
CA ASN A 36 4.56 11.36 -9.87
C ASN A 36 5.46 10.29 -10.47
N GLU A 37 6.50 9.89 -9.73
CA GLU A 37 7.40 8.79 -10.08
C GLU A 37 7.98 8.91 -11.49
N LEU A 38 8.27 10.14 -11.91
CA LEU A 38 8.89 10.41 -13.21
C LEU A 38 10.22 9.64 -13.35
N ASP A 39 10.84 9.30 -12.21
CA ASP A 39 12.07 8.54 -12.05
C ASP A 39 11.96 7.02 -12.17
N LEU A 40 10.77 6.43 -12.08
CA LEU A 40 10.64 4.98 -11.93
C LEU A 40 11.21 4.20 -13.12
N LYS A 41 11.22 4.80 -14.33
CA LYS A 41 11.79 4.21 -15.57
C LYS A 41 12.18 5.27 -16.62
N TYR A 42 12.51 6.50 -16.25
CA TYR A 42 12.90 7.48 -17.29
C TYR A 42 14.16 7.00 -18.03
N THR A 43 14.25 7.37 -19.29
CA THR A 43 15.49 7.34 -20.08
C THR A 43 15.94 8.74 -20.49
N ASN A 44 15.09 9.75 -20.26
CA ASN A 44 15.33 11.14 -20.59
C ASN A 44 15.17 12.02 -19.35
N THR A 45 16.29 12.51 -18.82
CA THR A 45 16.33 13.34 -17.61
C THR A 45 15.86 14.78 -17.86
N ARG A 46 15.62 15.21 -19.10
CA ARG A 46 15.07 16.55 -19.41
C ARG A 46 13.67 16.78 -18.87
N VAL A 47 12.99 15.71 -18.44
CA VAL A 47 11.76 15.82 -17.66
C VAL A 47 11.93 16.80 -16.48
N TRP A 48 13.10 16.81 -15.83
CA TRP A 48 13.37 17.69 -14.69
C TRP A 48 13.48 19.16 -15.08
N ASP A 49 13.88 19.46 -16.32
CA ASP A 49 13.90 20.84 -16.83
C ASP A 49 12.46 21.36 -16.99
N ALA A 50 11.52 20.51 -17.43
CA ALA A 50 10.10 20.84 -17.51
C ALA A 50 9.44 20.95 -16.12
N VAL A 51 9.82 20.08 -15.16
CA VAL A 51 9.39 20.20 -13.76
C VAL A 51 9.80 21.53 -13.16
N GLU A 52 11.06 21.93 -13.37
CA GLU A 52 11.59 23.20 -12.89
C GLU A 52 10.91 24.41 -13.54
N GLU A 53 10.67 24.37 -14.85
CA GLU A 53 9.97 25.46 -15.54
C GLU A 53 8.57 25.68 -14.96
N LEU A 54 7.83 24.59 -14.71
CA LEU A 54 6.51 24.68 -14.11
C LEU A 54 6.57 25.14 -12.65
N ALA A 55 7.53 24.64 -11.87
CA ALA A 55 7.72 25.06 -10.47
C ALA A 55 7.99 26.56 -10.38
N LYS A 56 8.87 27.09 -11.24
CA LYS A 56 9.15 28.52 -11.31
C LYS A 56 7.91 29.34 -11.68
N PHE A 57 7.15 28.89 -12.68
CA PHE A 57 5.90 29.56 -13.05
C PHE A 57 4.88 29.58 -11.91
N ILE A 58 4.75 28.49 -11.17
CA ILE A 58 3.83 28.41 -10.03
C ILE A 58 4.22 29.45 -8.97
N HIS A 59 5.50 29.59 -8.62
CA HIS A 59 5.93 30.64 -7.68
C HIS A 59 5.60 32.05 -8.13
N GLU A 60 5.63 32.32 -9.45
CA GLU A 60 5.27 33.63 -10.02
C GLU A 60 3.75 33.86 -10.01
N ALA A 61 2.96 32.83 -10.32
CA ALA A 61 1.51 32.94 -10.49
C ALA A 61 0.73 32.73 -9.18
N ASP A 62 1.22 31.89 -8.29
CA ASP A 62 0.60 31.42 -7.06
C ASP A 62 1.62 31.44 -5.89
N PRO A 63 1.82 32.61 -5.25
CA PRO A 63 2.77 32.74 -4.15
C PRO A 63 2.27 32.12 -2.84
N ASN A 64 1.05 31.57 -2.79
CA ASN A 64 0.44 31.06 -1.56
C ASN A 64 0.67 29.56 -1.35
N HIS A 65 0.91 28.81 -2.42
CA HIS A 65 1.01 27.35 -2.36
C HIS A 65 2.41 26.84 -2.74
N PRO A 66 3.05 26.00 -1.92
CA PRO A 66 4.34 25.40 -2.25
C PRO A 66 4.25 24.46 -3.45
N THR A 67 5.41 24.18 -4.03
CA THR A 67 5.60 23.19 -5.09
C THR A 67 6.27 21.94 -4.56
N SER A 68 5.94 20.80 -5.17
CA SER A 68 6.52 19.50 -4.86
C SER A 68 6.70 18.66 -6.12
N THR A 69 7.56 17.65 -6.04
CA THR A 69 7.64 16.57 -7.02
C THR A 69 7.80 15.25 -6.27
N VAL A 70 7.25 14.16 -6.82
CA VAL A 70 7.18 12.87 -6.12
C VAL A 70 8.13 11.86 -6.75
N LEU A 71 9.00 11.27 -5.93
CA LEU A 71 9.94 10.21 -6.32
C LEU A 71 9.48 8.80 -5.91
N ALA A 72 9.78 7.81 -6.75
CA ALA A 72 9.65 6.39 -6.43
C ALA A 72 10.79 5.93 -5.52
N GLY A 73 10.63 6.12 -4.21
CA GLY A 73 11.71 5.99 -3.23
C GLY A 73 12.85 6.98 -3.48
N ILE A 74 13.93 6.86 -2.71
CA ILE A 74 15.09 7.77 -2.83
C ILE A 74 16.42 7.03 -2.86
N ASP A 75 17.34 7.59 -3.62
CA ASP A 75 18.76 7.23 -3.63
C ASP A 75 19.60 8.52 -3.82
N PRO A 76 20.93 8.48 -3.61
CA PRO A 76 21.78 9.66 -3.73
C PRO A 76 21.68 10.36 -5.09
N ALA A 77 21.55 9.61 -6.19
CA ALA A 77 21.52 10.17 -7.53
C ALA A 77 20.18 10.89 -7.80
N LYS A 78 19.06 10.30 -7.38
CA LYS A 78 17.73 10.92 -7.49
C LYS A 78 17.65 12.23 -6.70
N ILE A 79 18.11 12.23 -5.45
CA ILE A 79 18.13 13.45 -4.62
C ILE A 79 19.04 14.51 -5.23
N HIS A 80 20.23 14.12 -5.70
CA HIS A 80 21.13 15.05 -6.37
C HIS A 80 20.47 15.67 -7.62
N MET A 81 19.76 14.86 -8.42
CA MET A 81 19.07 15.31 -9.62
C MET A 81 18.03 16.38 -9.30
N VAL A 82 17.07 16.09 -8.40
CA VAL A 82 16.01 17.04 -8.03
C VAL A 82 16.61 18.31 -7.43
N ARG A 83 17.59 18.19 -6.52
CA ARG A 83 18.21 19.34 -5.87
C ARG A 83 18.94 20.27 -6.84
N THR A 84 19.55 19.72 -7.90
CA THR A 84 20.35 20.51 -8.85
C THR A 84 19.54 21.01 -10.04
N ARG A 85 18.55 20.23 -10.50
CA ARG A 85 17.73 20.55 -11.66
C ARG A 85 16.44 21.26 -11.34
N CYS A 86 15.90 21.06 -10.14
CA CYS A 86 14.61 21.62 -9.74
C CYS A 86 14.74 22.46 -8.45
N PRO A 87 15.58 23.52 -8.44
CA PRO A 87 15.80 24.33 -7.24
C PRO A 87 14.52 25.01 -6.70
N ASN A 88 13.50 25.23 -7.54
CA ASN A 88 12.24 25.82 -7.13
C ASN A 88 11.27 24.84 -6.44
N ILE A 89 11.59 23.55 -6.34
CA ILE A 89 10.79 22.58 -5.57
C ILE A 89 10.95 22.83 -4.08
N ASP A 90 9.85 23.12 -3.38
CA ASP A 90 9.85 23.45 -1.95
C ASP A 90 9.83 22.20 -1.06
N VAL A 91 9.04 21.20 -1.45
CA VAL A 91 8.80 19.97 -0.68
C VAL A 91 9.09 18.75 -1.55
N LEU A 92 9.90 17.83 -1.03
CA LEU A 92 10.08 16.55 -1.70
C LEU A 92 8.95 15.58 -1.35
N GLY A 93 8.24 15.07 -2.35
CA GLY A 93 7.34 13.94 -2.18
C GLY A 93 8.10 12.61 -2.34
N VAL A 94 7.82 11.64 -1.48
CA VAL A 94 8.42 10.31 -1.58
C VAL A 94 7.38 9.21 -1.41
N ASN A 95 7.27 8.35 -2.43
CA ASN A 95 6.56 7.08 -2.31
C ASN A 95 7.50 6.06 -1.67
N ALA A 96 7.15 5.58 -0.47
CA ALA A 96 8.00 4.72 0.34
C ALA A 96 7.19 3.60 1.02
N TYR A 97 7.40 2.36 0.56
CA TYR A 97 6.84 1.15 1.14
C TYR A 97 7.81 0.54 2.15
N GLY A 98 8.53 -0.55 1.85
CA GLY A 98 9.55 -1.08 2.77
C GLY A 98 10.74 -0.15 2.99
N SER A 99 11.07 0.72 2.04
CA SER A 99 12.16 1.71 2.16
C SER A 99 11.90 2.79 3.21
N ILE A 100 10.66 2.96 3.67
CA ILE A 100 10.28 3.96 4.67
C ILE A 100 11.06 3.82 5.99
N GLU A 101 11.47 2.59 6.32
CA GLU A 101 12.19 2.26 7.56
C GLU A 101 13.47 3.09 7.78
N LYS A 102 14.09 3.57 6.68
CA LYS A 102 15.32 4.40 6.73
C LYS A 102 15.13 5.78 6.08
N LEU A 103 13.90 6.16 5.74
CA LEU A 103 13.63 7.35 4.95
C LEU A 103 14.15 8.65 5.60
N PRO A 104 13.81 8.97 6.88
CA PRO A 104 14.34 10.17 7.55
C PRO A 104 15.86 10.30 7.53
N LEU A 105 16.55 9.18 7.78
CA LEU A 105 18.01 9.11 7.76
C LEU A 105 18.56 9.36 6.35
N ASN A 106 17.96 8.70 5.35
CA ASN A 106 18.42 8.77 3.96
C ASN A 106 18.17 10.17 3.35
N ILE A 107 17.07 10.85 3.69
CA ILE A 107 16.82 12.24 3.28
C ILE A 107 18.00 13.14 3.66
N ARG A 108 18.41 13.10 4.94
CA ARG A 108 19.55 13.87 5.45
C ARG A 108 20.87 13.42 4.82
N ARG A 109 21.11 12.11 4.77
CA ARG A 109 22.36 11.53 4.25
C ARG A 109 22.58 11.88 2.78
N TYR A 110 21.52 11.96 1.98
CA TYR A 110 21.60 12.26 0.55
C TYR A 110 21.60 13.76 0.26
N GLY A 111 21.54 14.61 1.30
CA GLY A 111 21.74 16.04 1.19
C GLY A 111 20.51 16.84 0.74
N TRP A 112 19.30 16.29 0.94
CA TRP A 112 18.07 17.07 0.85
C TRP A 112 17.89 17.87 2.15
N ASN A 113 17.79 19.19 2.03
CA ASN A 113 17.78 20.13 3.15
C ASN A 113 16.49 20.96 3.23
N LYS A 114 15.46 20.61 2.45
CA LYS A 114 14.12 21.19 2.52
C LYS A 114 13.15 20.19 3.17
N PRO A 115 11.91 20.59 3.52
CA PRO A 115 10.91 19.65 4.00
C PRO A 115 10.58 18.53 2.99
N TYR A 116 9.98 17.46 3.48
CA TYR A 116 9.47 16.36 2.66
C TYR A 116 8.11 15.87 3.16
N ILE A 117 7.39 15.16 2.30
CA ILE A 117 6.12 14.49 2.62
C ILE A 117 6.18 13.05 2.11
N VAL A 118 5.66 12.11 2.90
CA VAL A 118 5.56 10.71 2.46
C VAL A 118 4.28 10.54 1.65
N THR A 119 4.39 10.62 0.32
CA THR A 119 3.23 10.71 -0.58
C THR A 119 2.50 9.41 -0.79
N GLU A 120 3.18 8.29 -0.63
CA GLU A 120 2.55 6.97 -0.56
C GLU A 120 3.31 6.10 0.43
N TRP A 121 2.59 5.46 1.34
CA TRP A 121 3.16 4.48 2.27
C TRP A 121 2.10 3.54 2.81
N GLY A 122 2.53 2.44 3.41
CA GLY A 122 1.61 1.52 4.07
C GLY A 122 2.35 0.31 4.60
N VAL A 123 1.93 -0.86 4.16
CA VAL A 123 2.68 -2.12 4.36
C VAL A 123 3.69 -2.33 3.25
N ASN A 124 4.58 -3.32 3.40
CA ASN A 124 5.47 -3.72 2.32
C ASN A 124 4.66 -4.15 1.09
N GLY A 125 5.13 -3.73 -0.07
CA GLY A 125 4.49 -4.10 -1.33
C GLY A 125 4.68 -5.58 -1.64
N PRO A 126 3.84 -6.17 -2.50
CA PRO A 126 3.99 -7.56 -2.91
C PRO A 126 5.33 -7.85 -3.60
N PHE A 127 5.98 -6.83 -4.15
CA PHE A 127 7.31 -6.94 -4.76
C PHE A 127 8.44 -7.13 -3.73
N GLU A 128 8.18 -6.83 -2.45
CA GLU A 128 9.13 -6.99 -1.33
C GLU A 128 8.81 -8.25 -0.49
N ALA A 129 7.75 -8.97 -0.84
CA ALA A 129 7.22 -10.06 -0.05
C ALA A 129 8.04 -11.34 -0.24
N PRO A 130 8.30 -12.12 0.83
CA PRO A 130 8.76 -13.49 0.70
C PRO A 130 7.79 -14.31 -0.16
N THR A 131 8.34 -15.24 -0.94
CA THR A 131 7.55 -16.15 -1.77
C THR A 131 7.60 -17.59 -1.25
N THR A 132 6.61 -18.38 -1.62
CA THR A 132 6.64 -19.85 -1.47
C THR A 132 7.56 -20.47 -2.53
N SER A 133 7.89 -21.75 -2.40
CA SER A 133 8.62 -22.52 -3.42
C SER A 133 7.94 -22.56 -4.80
N TRP A 134 6.63 -22.30 -4.88
CA TRP A 134 5.88 -22.18 -6.14
C TRP A 134 5.60 -20.74 -6.56
N GLY A 135 6.26 -19.76 -5.93
CA GLY A 135 6.22 -18.35 -6.35
C GLY A 135 5.06 -17.52 -5.82
N ALA A 136 4.19 -18.08 -4.97
CA ALA A 136 3.09 -17.34 -4.33
C ALA A 136 3.64 -16.35 -3.29
N LYS A 137 3.15 -15.11 -3.28
CA LYS A 137 3.59 -14.10 -2.33
C LYS A 137 2.93 -14.30 -0.97
N LYS A 138 3.72 -14.30 0.11
CA LYS A 138 3.23 -14.52 1.47
C LYS A 138 2.72 -13.19 2.04
N GLU A 139 1.40 -13.05 2.13
CA GLU A 139 0.76 -11.83 2.61
C GLU A 139 0.62 -11.85 4.14
N PRO A 140 1.05 -10.79 4.85
CA PRO A 140 0.85 -10.70 6.29
C PRO A 140 -0.64 -10.59 6.67
N PRO A 141 -1.06 -11.16 7.82
CA PRO A 141 -2.41 -10.98 8.37
C PRO A 141 -2.79 -9.52 8.60
N GLY A 142 -4.09 -9.20 8.55
CA GLY A 142 -4.65 -7.86 8.76
C GLY A 142 -4.12 -7.16 10.00
N GLY A 143 -4.09 -7.86 11.14
CA GLY A 143 -3.57 -7.29 12.38
C GLY A 143 -2.08 -7.00 12.35
N ALA A 144 -1.29 -7.78 11.63
CA ALA A 144 0.12 -7.48 11.41
C ALA A 144 0.30 -6.25 10.50
N LYS A 145 -0.55 -6.14 9.46
CA LYS A 145 -0.61 -4.98 8.56
C LYS A 145 -1.00 -3.70 9.31
N ALA A 146 -2.03 -3.76 10.16
CA ALA A 146 -2.49 -2.66 11.00
C ALA A 146 -1.39 -2.17 11.97
N SER A 147 -0.76 -3.09 12.70
CA SER A 147 0.36 -2.74 13.60
C SER A 147 1.56 -2.16 12.85
N THR A 148 1.85 -2.64 11.64
CA THR A 148 2.92 -2.08 10.81
C THR A 148 2.63 -0.63 10.45
N ARG A 149 1.39 -0.32 10.05
CA ARG A 149 0.98 1.05 9.72
C ARG A 149 1.09 1.99 10.91
N LEU A 150 0.50 1.62 12.05
CA LEU A 150 0.54 2.43 13.26
C LEU A 150 1.99 2.73 13.67
N ARG A 151 2.84 1.69 13.73
CA ARG A 151 4.25 1.84 14.10
C ARG A 151 5.00 2.74 13.12
N ARG A 152 4.80 2.57 11.80
CA ARG A 152 5.47 3.41 10.79
C ARG A 152 5.06 4.86 10.91
N TYR A 153 3.78 5.13 11.14
CA TYR A 153 3.32 6.49 11.38
C TYR A 153 3.99 7.08 12.62
N GLU A 154 3.85 6.43 13.78
CA GLU A 154 4.31 6.96 15.07
C GLU A 154 5.82 7.10 15.14
N SER A 155 6.57 6.07 14.72
CA SER A 155 8.02 6.00 14.92
C SER A 155 8.86 6.56 13.78
N ILE A 156 8.27 6.84 12.62
CA ILE A 156 9.01 7.32 11.44
C ILE A 156 8.45 8.64 10.93
N ILE A 157 7.15 8.69 10.63
CA ILE A 157 6.52 9.84 9.99
C ILE A 157 6.33 10.97 11.00
N ALA A 158 5.57 10.72 12.07
CA ALA A 158 5.29 11.69 13.12
C ALA A 158 6.54 12.00 13.97
N ALA A 159 7.46 11.03 14.09
CA ALA A 159 8.70 11.20 14.83
C ALA A 159 9.67 12.20 14.17
N ASP A 160 9.62 12.37 12.84
CA ASP A 160 10.47 13.33 12.13
C ASP A 160 9.76 14.69 11.89
N SER A 161 9.18 15.26 12.94
CA SER A 161 8.47 16.54 12.88
C SER A 161 9.36 17.74 12.48
N SER A 162 10.68 17.55 12.42
CA SER A 162 11.63 18.58 12.00
C SER A 162 11.65 18.83 10.49
N MET A 163 11.31 17.83 9.68
CA MET A 163 11.37 17.89 8.21
C MET A 163 10.18 17.23 7.51
N CYS A 164 9.55 16.23 8.13
CA CYS A 164 8.42 15.52 7.57
C CYS A 164 7.12 16.30 7.83
N LEU A 165 6.51 16.85 6.77
CA LEU A 165 5.28 17.65 6.88
C LEU A 165 4.01 16.80 7.06
N GLY A 166 4.08 15.50 6.79
CA GLY A 166 2.95 14.60 6.89
C GLY A 166 3.06 13.41 5.95
N SER A 167 1.92 12.82 5.62
CA SER A 167 1.87 11.67 4.72
C SER A 167 0.48 11.36 4.17
N TYR A 168 0.41 10.59 3.08
CA TYR A 168 -0.83 9.99 2.57
C TYR A 168 -0.75 8.45 2.61
N CYS A 169 -1.61 7.84 3.42
CA CYS A 169 -1.60 6.39 3.62
C CYS A 169 -2.26 5.64 2.46
N PHE A 170 -1.60 4.59 1.99
CA PHE A 170 -2.01 3.76 0.86
C PHE A 170 -2.35 2.31 1.29
N LEU A 171 -3.37 1.67 0.73
CA LEU A 171 -4.39 2.21 -0.16
C LEU A 171 -5.63 2.56 0.66
N TRP A 172 -6.04 3.83 0.70
CA TRP A 172 -7.33 4.23 1.30
C TRP A 172 -8.49 3.86 0.37
N GLY A 173 -8.85 2.59 0.38
CA GLY A 173 -9.85 1.98 -0.50
C GLY A 173 -9.58 0.50 -0.67
N GLN A 174 -9.99 -0.05 -1.81
CA GLN A 174 -9.75 -1.44 -2.19
C GLN A 174 -9.26 -1.54 -3.63
N LYS A 175 -8.31 -2.45 -3.86
CA LYS A 175 -7.79 -2.80 -5.19
C LYS A 175 -7.18 -4.19 -5.15
N GLN A 176 -7.38 -4.95 -6.22
CA GLN A 176 -6.63 -6.19 -6.46
C GLN A 176 -5.15 -5.87 -6.76
N GLU A 177 -4.26 -6.33 -5.89
CA GLU A 177 -2.81 -6.16 -6.06
C GLU A 177 -2.07 -7.36 -5.49
N SER A 178 -1.76 -8.35 -6.35
CA SER A 178 -1.43 -9.73 -5.97
C SER A 178 -2.58 -10.48 -5.28
N THR A 179 -3.22 -9.88 -4.28
CA THR A 179 -4.46 -10.37 -3.65
C THR A 179 -5.46 -9.22 -3.48
N ALA A 180 -6.70 -9.55 -3.13
CA ALA A 180 -7.77 -8.57 -2.88
C ALA A 180 -7.57 -7.76 -1.58
N THR A 181 -6.64 -8.19 -0.71
CA THR A 181 -6.49 -7.71 0.67
C THR A 181 -5.13 -7.07 0.95
N TRP A 182 -4.22 -7.02 -0.02
CA TRP A 182 -2.81 -6.68 0.24
C TRP A 182 -2.64 -5.27 0.81
N HIS A 183 -2.99 -4.25 0.03
CA HIS A 183 -2.82 -2.84 0.40
C HIS A 183 -4.09 -2.18 0.92
N GLY A 184 -5.26 -2.70 0.55
CA GLY A 184 -6.55 -2.07 0.87
C GLY A 184 -6.78 -1.91 2.37
N LEU A 185 -7.17 -0.70 2.76
CA LEU A 185 -7.73 -0.39 4.08
C LEU A 185 -9.21 -0.78 4.17
N PHE A 186 -9.85 -1.03 3.02
CA PHE A 186 -11.20 -1.53 2.91
C PHE A 186 -11.21 -2.85 2.14
N LEU A 187 -12.18 -3.70 2.44
CA LEU A 187 -12.44 -4.94 1.71
C LEU A 187 -13.31 -4.67 0.47
N SER A 188 -13.48 -5.68 -0.39
CA SER A 188 -14.19 -5.54 -1.67
C SER A 188 -15.68 -5.23 -1.51
N ASP A 189 -16.24 -5.54 -0.34
CA ASP A 189 -17.61 -5.21 0.05
C ASP A 189 -17.75 -3.82 0.69
N GLY A 190 -16.64 -3.06 0.80
CA GLY A 190 -16.60 -1.74 1.44
C GLY A 190 -16.38 -1.76 2.95
N SER A 191 -16.25 -2.94 3.57
CA SER A 191 -15.99 -3.04 5.02
C SER A 191 -14.64 -2.44 5.38
N ALA A 192 -14.61 -1.63 6.45
CA ALA A 192 -13.37 -1.06 6.98
C ALA A 192 -12.53 -2.16 7.66
N THR A 193 -11.20 -2.04 7.59
CA THR A 193 -10.30 -3.01 8.21
C THR A 193 -9.74 -2.53 9.55
N ASP A 194 -9.13 -3.42 10.33
CA ASP A 194 -8.26 -3.06 11.47
C ASP A 194 -7.09 -2.12 11.10
N GLY A 195 -6.78 -1.98 9.80
CA GLY A 195 -5.91 -0.91 9.30
C GLY A 195 -6.52 0.49 9.40
N VAL A 196 -7.85 0.65 9.24
CA VAL A 196 -8.54 1.93 9.44
C VAL A 196 -8.49 2.34 10.91
N ASP A 197 -8.69 1.38 11.83
CA ASP A 197 -8.53 1.62 13.28
C ASP A 197 -7.12 2.10 13.63
N ALA A 198 -6.10 1.49 13.01
CA ALA A 198 -4.72 1.90 13.20
C ALA A 198 -4.48 3.34 12.71
N MET A 199 -5.07 3.73 11.58
CA MET A 199 -4.96 5.10 11.09
C MET A 199 -5.77 6.10 11.93
N HIS A 200 -6.93 5.70 12.43
CA HIS A 200 -7.70 6.50 13.39
C HIS A 200 -6.82 6.79 14.61
N LYS A 201 -6.21 5.76 15.22
CA LYS A 201 -5.30 5.93 16.36
C LYS A 201 -4.10 6.82 16.04
N ALA A 202 -3.48 6.61 14.88
CA ALA A 202 -2.35 7.40 14.43
C ALA A 202 -2.68 8.89 14.31
N TRP A 203 -3.86 9.23 13.79
CA TRP A 203 -4.22 10.61 13.48
C TRP A 203 -4.94 11.34 14.62
N SER A 204 -5.82 10.67 15.36
CA SER A 204 -6.58 11.29 16.47
C SER A 204 -5.88 11.17 17.81
N GLY A 205 -4.93 10.22 17.95
CA GLY A 205 -4.32 9.89 19.23
C GLY A 205 -5.16 8.94 20.09
N GLU A 206 -6.36 8.54 19.66
CA GLU A 206 -7.26 7.65 20.42
C GLU A 206 -7.68 6.45 19.56
N TRP A 207 -7.99 5.30 20.16
CA TRP A 207 -8.58 4.20 19.39
C TRP A 207 -10.05 4.51 19.10
N PRO A 208 -10.61 4.07 17.96
CA PRO A 208 -12.06 4.17 17.76
C PRO A 208 -12.77 3.35 18.85
N ILE A 209 -13.93 3.85 19.29
CA ILE A 209 -14.75 3.18 20.32
C ILE A 209 -15.05 1.74 19.90
N TRP A 210 -15.41 1.56 18.62
CA TRP A 210 -15.71 0.26 18.04
C TRP A 210 -14.59 -0.17 17.11
N ARG A 211 -13.78 -1.10 17.59
CA ARG A 211 -12.66 -1.67 16.83
C ARG A 211 -13.08 -2.88 16.02
N ALA A 212 -12.47 -3.06 14.86
CA ALA A 212 -12.48 -4.30 14.12
C ALA A 212 -11.80 -5.41 14.95
N PRO A 213 -12.26 -6.67 14.84
CA PRO A 213 -11.47 -7.82 15.25
C PRO A 213 -10.13 -7.79 14.53
N SER A 214 -9.02 -8.17 15.16
CA SER A 214 -7.70 -8.09 14.53
C SER A 214 -7.01 -9.45 14.46
N ILE A 215 -6.89 -10.00 13.25
CA ILE A 215 -6.22 -11.29 13.02
C ILE A 215 -4.71 -11.08 13.07
N ARG A 216 -4.06 -11.52 14.15
CA ARG A 216 -2.62 -11.36 14.36
C ARG A 216 -1.80 -12.43 13.64
N ASN A 217 -2.39 -13.60 13.46
CA ASN A 217 -1.73 -14.75 12.89
C ASN A 217 -2.77 -15.69 12.27
N ILE A 218 -2.32 -16.52 11.32
CA ILE A 218 -3.10 -17.62 10.77
C ILE A 218 -2.18 -18.83 10.61
N ARG A 219 -2.71 -20.02 10.89
CA ARG A 219 -2.02 -21.30 10.76
C ARG A 219 -2.84 -22.22 9.86
N MET A 220 -2.15 -23.10 9.16
CA MET A 220 -2.76 -24.20 8.41
C MET A 220 -2.09 -25.50 8.88
N ASN A 221 -2.88 -26.45 9.38
CA ASN A 221 -2.40 -27.67 10.04
C ASN A 221 -1.31 -27.37 11.08
N ASP A 222 -1.60 -26.45 12.02
CA ASP A 222 -0.71 -25.94 13.07
C ASP A 222 0.58 -25.23 12.62
N ARG A 223 0.80 -25.08 11.31
CA ARG A 223 1.97 -24.42 10.75
C ARG A 223 1.66 -22.97 10.38
N ARG A 224 2.58 -22.05 10.67
CA ARG A 224 2.40 -20.60 10.46
C ARG A 224 2.20 -20.24 8.97
N TRP A 225 1.49 -19.15 8.70
CA TRP A 225 1.21 -18.66 7.34
C TRP A 225 2.44 -18.37 6.47
N ASN A 226 3.60 -18.10 7.09
CA ASN A 226 4.82 -17.70 6.40
C ASN A 226 5.72 -18.88 5.98
N VAL A 227 5.29 -20.12 6.18
CA VAL A 227 5.98 -21.32 5.67
C VAL A 227 5.28 -21.88 4.43
N ASP A 228 5.92 -22.85 3.79
CA ASP A 228 5.35 -23.56 2.65
C ASP A 228 4.41 -24.67 3.13
N HIS A 229 3.18 -24.62 2.61
CA HIS A 229 2.09 -25.56 2.85
C HIS A 229 1.87 -26.42 1.60
N ILE A 230 2.16 -27.71 1.71
CA ILE A 230 1.95 -28.71 0.65
C ILE A 230 1.03 -29.76 1.24
N VAL A 231 -0.07 -30.05 0.55
CA VAL A 231 -1.17 -30.90 1.03
C VAL A 231 -1.64 -31.83 -0.07
N GLU A 232 -2.16 -32.98 0.33
CA GLU A 232 -2.69 -33.99 -0.61
C GLU A 232 -4.03 -33.53 -1.22
N PRO A 233 -4.37 -33.98 -2.43
CA PRO A 233 -5.70 -33.76 -2.99
C PRO A 233 -6.80 -34.43 -2.16
N ASP A 234 -7.99 -33.80 -2.07
CA ASP A 234 -9.16 -34.32 -1.34
C ASP A 234 -8.87 -34.65 0.14
N SER A 235 -7.89 -33.97 0.74
CA SER A 235 -7.52 -34.13 2.14
C SER A 235 -8.16 -33.04 3.00
N GLU A 236 -8.46 -33.38 4.25
CA GLU A 236 -8.96 -32.43 5.23
C GLU A 236 -7.81 -31.54 5.72
N VAL A 237 -8.09 -30.24 5.80
CA VAL A 237 -7.15 -29.22 6.27
C VAL A 237 -7.85 -28.30 7.26
N GLN A 238 -7.15 -27.98 8.34
CA GLN A 238 -7.61 -27.05 9.37
C GLN A 238 -6.84 -25.73 9.25
N VAL A 239 -7.57 -24.62 9.36
CA VAL A 239 -7.03 -23.26 9.41
C VAL A 239 -7.46 -22.60 10.71
N ASP A 240 -6.48 -22.13 11.48
CA ASP A 240 -6.69 -21.50 12.79
C ASP A 240 -6.18 -20.06 12.77
N VAL A 241 -6.97 -19.13 13.28
CA VAL A 241 -6.56 -17.74 13.42
C VAL A 241 -6.30 -17.35 14.88
N ASP A 242 -5.25 -16.57 15.10
CA ASP A 242 -5.05 -15.88 16.39
C ASP A 242 -5.72 -14.51 16.29
N LEU A 243 -6.89 -14.40 16.92
CA LEU A 243 -7.68 -13.18 16.91
C LEU A 243 -7.45 -12.37 18.19
N ASN A 244 -7.21 -11.08 18.02
CA ASN A 244 -7.30 -10.11 19.10
C ASN A 244 -8.60 -9.32 18.94
N ALA A 245 -9.64 -9.72 19.67
CA ALA A 245 -10.95 -9.07 19.67
C ALA A 245 -11.11 -8.23 20.95
N PHE A 246 -11.67 -7.04 20.80
CA PHE A 246 -11.79 -6.08 21.90
C PHE A 246 -13.18 -6.04 22.55
N GLU A 247 -14.19 -6.72 22.00
CA GLU A 247 -15.49 -7.10 22.60
C GLU A 247 -16.45 -7.56 21.47
N GLY A 248 -17.58 -8.20 21.80
CA GLY A 248 -18.67 -8.48 20.85
C GLY A 248 -18.54 -9.75 20.01
N GLU A 249 -19.62 -10.08 19.29
CA GLU A 249 -19.72 -11.27 18.44
C GLU A 249 -18.90 -11.08 17.15
N VAL A 250 -18.26 -12.17 16.70
CA VAL A 250 -17.44 -12.18 15.49
C VAL A 250 -18.10 -13.05 14.44
N GLN A 251 -18.42 -12.45 13.31
CA GLN A 251 -18.90 -13.14 12.11
C GLN A 251 -17.73 -13.59 11.27
N TRP A 252 -17.71 -14.87 10.92
CA TRP A 252 -16.62 -15.49 10.18
C TRP A 252 -17.06 -15.80 8.75
N GLN A 253 -16.15 -15.54 7.80
CA GLN A 253 -16.33 -15.92 6.40
C GLN A 253 -15.03 -16.50 5.88
N CYS A 254 -15.14 -17.51 5.02
CA CYS A 254 -14.00 -18.16 4.37
C CYS A 254 -14.26 -18.23 2.87
N ALA A 255 -13.19 -18.12 2.10
CA ALA A 255 -13.25 -18.21 0.64
C ALA A 255 -11.98 -18.86 0.12
N LEU A 256 -12.11 -19.66 -0.93
CA LEU A 256 -10.99 -20.34 -1.58
C LEU A 256 -10.83 -19.81 -3.00
N PHE A 257 -9.60 -19.47 -3.38
CA PHE A 257 -9.28 -19.02 -4.73
C PHE A 257 -8.12 -19.84 -5.30
N PRO A 258 -8.02 -19.96 -6.65
CA PRO A 258 -6.74 -20.31 -7.25
C PRO A 258 -5.69 -19.24 -6.91
N GLU A 259 -4.41 -19.61 -6.89
CA GLU A 259 -3.33 -18.64 -6.69
C GLU A 259 -3.15 -17.76 -7.94
N SER A 260 -2.96 -16.45 -7.74
CA SER A 260 -2.74 -15.52 -8.86
C SER A 260 -1.43 -15.81 -9.59
N GLN A 261 -1.49 -15.86 -10.93
CA GLN A 261 -0.32 -16.00 -11.80
C GLN A 261 0.12 -14.66 -12.43
N THR A 262 -0.45 -13.54 -11.98
CA THR A 262 -0.18 -12.22 -12.57
C THR A 262 1.27 -11.78 -12.39
N LYS A 263 1.86 -11.23 -13.46
CA LYS A 263 3.18 -10.59 -13.46
C LYS A 263 3.11 -9.06 -13.51
N LYS A 264 1.91 -8.48 -13.43
CA LYS A 264 1.69 -7.02 -13.47
C LYS A 264 2.32 -6.34 -12.24
N MET A 265 2.81 -5.11 -12.39
CA MET A 265 3.54 -4.36 -11.34
C MET A 265 3.18 -2.87 -11.37
N GLY A 266 3.55 -2.12 -10.33
CA GLY A 266 3.53 -0.65 -10.36
C GLY A 266 2.14 -0.04 -10.55
N GLY A 267 1.13 -0.57 -9.86
CA GLY A 267 -0.22 -0.02 -9.89
C GLY A 267 -1.08 -0.42 -11.10
N ASP A 268 -0.61 -1.29 -11.99
CA ASP A 268 -1.43 -1.86 -13.07
C ASP A 268 -2.74 -2.50 -12.54
N ARG A 269 -3.85 -2.34 -13.29
CA ARG A 269 -5.12 -3.00 -12.96
C ARG A 269 -4.99 -4.52 -13.07
N GLN A 270 -5.34 -5.22 -12.00
CA GLN A 270 -5.42 -6.68 -11.93
C GLN A 270 -6.87 -7.09 -11.75
N GLU A 271 -7.30 -8.15 -12.42
CA GLU A 271 -8.65 -8.69 -12.26
C GLU A 271 -8.70 -9.59 -11.02
N SER A 272 -9.84 -9.59 -10.33
CA SER A 272 -10.09 -10.55 -9.25
C SER A 272 -10.21 -11.95 -9.84
N LEU A 273 -9.80 -12.95 -9.08
CA LEU A 273 -9.99 -14.35 -9.42
C LEU A 273 -11.40 -14.78 -9.04
N GLU A 274 -11.92 -15.81 -9.72
CA GLU A 274 -13.17 -16.44 -9.36
C GLU A 274 -12.99 -17.33 -8.12
N GLU A 275 -13.96 -17.24 -7.21
CA GLU A 275 -14.00 -18.08 -6.01
C GLU A 275 -14.33 -19.53 -6.38
N ILE A 276 -13.67 -20.48 -5.71
CA ILE A 276 -13.93 -21.90 -5.83
C ILE A 276 -14.98 -22.27 -4.78
N PRO A 277 -16.18 -22.74 -5.17
CA PRO A 277 -17.17 -23.22 -4.22
C PRO A 277 -16.57 -24.30 -3.31
N THR A 278 -16.57 -24.03 -2.01
CA THR A 278 -15.89 -24.87 -1.01
C THR A 278 -16.75 -24.93 0.25
N ASP A 279 -16.99 -26.15 0.74
CA ASP A 279 -17.70 -26.35 2.00
C ASP A 279 -16.74 -26.12 3.17
N PHE A 280 -16.95 -25.01 3.90
CA PHE A 280 -16.21 -24.66 5.09
C PHE A 280 -17.02 -25.00 6.35
N SER A 281 -16.40 -25.69 7.31
CA SER A 281 -17.01 -26.04 8.59
C SER A 281 -16.23 -25.40 9.74
N PHE A 282 -16.86 -24.52 10.50
CA PHE A 282 -16.26 -23.96 11.71
C PHE A 282 -16.40 -24.94 12.86
N VAL A 283 -15.26 -25.41 13.39
CA VAL A 283 -15.23 -26.34 14.54
C VAL A 283 -15.25 -25.60 15.87
N ASN A 284 -14.74 -24.36 15.89
CA ASN A 284 -14.86 -23.39 16.97
C ASN A 284 -14.58 -21.97 16.40
N PRO A 285 -14.82 -20.88 17.17
CA PRO A 285 -14.55 -19.53 16.70
C PRO A 285 -13.09 -19.34 16.25
N GLY A 286 -12.89 -19.04 14.97
CA GLY A 286 -11.57 -18.84 14.37
C GLY A 286 -10.84 -20.11 13.94
N ALA A 287 -11.46 -21.28 14.06
CA ALA A 287 -10.94 -22.54 13.50
C ALA A 287 -11.92 -23.10 12.46
N VAL A 288 -11.44 -23.21 11.22
CA VAL A 288 -12.22 -23.69 10.08
C VAL A 288 -11.56 -24.91 9.45
N VAL A 289 -12.39 -25.88 9.07
CA VAL A 289 -11.97 -27.09 8.37
C VAL A 289 -12.62 -27.12 6.99
N PHE A 290 -11.86 -27.55 5.99
CA PHE A 290 -12.35 -27.76 4.63
C PHE A 290 -11.57 -28.88 3.93
N LYS A 291 -12.07 -29.33 2.77
CA LYS A 291 -11.35 -30.26 1.91
C LYS A 291 -10.57 -29.55 0.82
N THR A 292 -9.32 -29.94 0.61
CA THR A 292 -8.50 -29.41 -0.47
C THR A 292 -9.10 -29.76 -1.85
N PRO A 293 -8.88 -28.93 -2.88
CA PRO A 293 -9.24 -29.27 -4.26
C PRO A 293 -8.66 -30.61 -4.70
N LYS A 294 -9.41 -31.36 -5.53
CA LYS A 294 -8.94 -32.62 -6.11
C LYS A 294 -7.86 -32.43 -7.18
N ASN A 295 -7.84 -31.27 -7.82
CA ASN A 295 -6.89 -30.95 -8.88
C ASN A 295 -5.59 -30.43 -8.26
N PRO A 296 -4.43 -30.98 -8.65
CA PRO A 296 -3.15 -30.39 -8.27
C PRO A 296 -3.04 -28.94 -8.74
N GLY A 297 -2.51 -28.07 -7.89
CA GLY A 297 -2.44 -26.65 -8.18
C GLY A 297 -2.11 -25.81 -6.96
N ALA A 298 -1.78 -24.54 -7.20
CA ALA A 298 -1.59 -23.56 -6.15
C ALA A 298 -2.92 -22.84 -5.88
N TYR A 299 -3.24 -22.71 -4.59
CA TYR A 299 -4.49 -22.14 -4.10
C TYR A 299 -4.22 -21.22 -2.92
N ARG A 300 -5.22 -20.42 -2.57
CA ARG A 300 -5.18 -19.55 -1.39
C ARG A 300 -6.52 -19.54 -0.69
N VAL A 301 -6.49 -19.87 0.60
CA VAL A 301 -7.64 -19.75 1.49
C VAL A 301 -7.58 -18.40 2.19
N PHE A 302 -8.70 -17.69 2.22
CA PHE A 302 -8.90 -16.45 2.95
C PHE A 302 -9.84 -16.70 4.13
N VAL A 303 -9.52 -16.09 5.27
CA VAL A 303 -10.39 -16.03 6.44
C VAL A 303 -10.64 -14.56 6.76
N LYS A 304 -11.93 -14.20 6.88
CA LYS A 304 -12.40 -12.88 7.25
C LYS A 304 -13.14 -12.96 8.59
N ALA A 305 -12.79 -12.07 9.50
CA ALA A 305 -13.43 -11.91 10.80
C ALA A 305 -14.03 -10.50 10.87
N CYS A 306 -15.35 -10.38 11.05
CA CYS A 306 -16.06 -9.11 11.06
C CYS A 306 -16.86 -8.92 12.34
N ARG A 307 -16.88 -7.70 12.84
CA ARG A 307 -17.85 -7.21 13.81
C ARG A 307 -18.96 -6.50 13.04
N ASP A 308 -20.21 -6.83 13.37
CA ASP A 308 -21.44 -6.20 12.85
C ASP A 308 -21.48 -6.08 11.31
N GLY A 309 -20.80 -6.99 10.60
CA GLY A 309 -20.68 -6.99 9.14
C GLY A 309 -19.84 -5.88 8.51
N ASN A 310 -19.39 -4.86 9.25
CA ASN A 310 -18.82 -3.63 8.67
C ASN A 310 -17.34 -3.37 9.02
N ASN A 311 -16.86 -3.90 10.17
CA ASN A 311 -15.49 -3.71 10.64
C ASN A 311 -14.79 -5.06 10.70
N CYS A 312 -13.81 -5.27 9.85
CA CYS A 312 -13.28 -6.60 9.57
C CYS A 312 -11.75 -6.67 9.71
N SER A 313 -11.23 -7.88 9.80
CA SER A 313 -9.84 -8.19 9.50
C SER A 313 -9.79 -9.41 8.62
N SER A 314 -8.72 -9.52 7.84
CA SER A 314 -8.53 -10.61 6.88
C SER A 314 -7.15 -11.21 7.03
N ALA A 315 -7.06 -12.51 6.81
CA ALA A 315 -5.82 -13.23 6.70
C ALA A 315 -5.95 -14.30 5.63
N ASN A 316 -4.84 -14.78 5.09
CA ASN A 316 -4.86 -15.82 4.09
C ASN A 316 -3.60 -16.69 4.16
N VAL A 317 -3.69 -17.88 3.58
CA VAL A 317 -2.58 -18.83 3.46
C VAL A 317 -2.54 -19.36 2.04
N PRO A 318 -1.44 -19.16 1.29
CA PRO A 318 -1.21 -19.90 0.06
C PRO A 318 -0.79 -21.34 0.37
N PHE A 319 -1.29 -22.29 -0.40
CA PHE A 319 -0.91 -23.70 -0.31
C PHE A 319 -0.85 -24.35 -1.69
N LEU A 320 -0.12 -25.45 -1.78
CA LEU A 320 0.03 -26.26 -2.98
C LEU A 320 -0.64 -27.63 -2.76
N VAL A 321 -1.60 -27.95 -3.61
CA VAL A 321 -2.14 -29.32 -3.72
C VAL A 321 -1.23 -30.12 -4.63
N ARG A 322 -0.65 -31.21 -4.10
CA ARG A 322 0.20 -32.14 -4.86
C ARG A 322 0.08 -33.54 -4.26
N LYS A 323 0.26 -34.55 -5.12
CA LYS A 323 0.54 -35.93 -4.72
C LYS A 323 2.01 -36.12 -4.30
#